data_AF-A0A8B7E5E6-F1
#
_entry.id   AF-A0A8B7E5E6-F1
#
_cell.length_a   1.000
_cell.length_b   1.000
_cell.length_c   1.000
_cell.angle_alpha   90.00
_cell.angle_beta   90.00
_cell.angle_gamma   90.00
#
_symmetry.space_group_name_H-M   'P 1'
#
loop_
_entity.id
_entity.type
_entity.pdbx_description
1 polymer ?
#
loop_
_entity_poly.entity_id
_entity_poly.type
_entity_poly.pdbx_seq_one_letter_code
_entity_poly.pdbx_strand_id
1 'polypeptide(L)'
;MILPKFCTFISLFISFHCIYCQYLPNWDSLDKRVAPGWFDEAKIGIFVHWGVYSVPSFGGFGALGEWFWHAWKSDQNPAFVRFMKDNYPPGFEYSDFVTLWKGEFFNATQWADLVEASGAKYFVVTSKHHDGFTLWPSNVSWNWNSVDNGPHKDIIGIY
;
A
#
# COMPACT_ATOMS: atom_id res chain seq x y z
N MET A 1 -70.01 -34.24 2.51
CA MET A 1 -68.84 -35.09 2.19
C MET A 1 -67.67 -34.13 1.95
N ILE A 2 -66.69 -34.17 2.83
CA ILE A 2 -65.64 -33.17 3.05
C ILE A 2 -64.41 -33.57 2.24
N LEU A 3 -63.77 -32.62 1.52
CA LEU A 3 -62.38 -32.75 1.11
C LEU A 3 -61.60 -31.54 1.65
N PRO A 4 -60.58 -31.72 2.51
CA PRO A 4 -59.74 -30.63 2.96
C PRO A 4 -58.63 -30.35 1.95
N LYS A 5 -58.32 -29.07 1.78
CA LYS A 5 -57.21 -28.51 1.03
C LYS A 5 -55.89 -28.92 1.69
N PHE A 6 -55.00 -29.60 0.96
CA PHE A 6 -53.60 -29.77 1.37
C PHE A 6 -52.76 -28.67 0.73
N CYS A 7 -52.45 -27.62 1.49
CA CYS A 7 -51.38 -26.67 1.18
C CYS A 7 -50.08 -27.24 1.75
N THR A 8 -49.22 -27.79 0.90
CA THR A 8 -47.88 -28.21 1.29
C THR A 8 -46.96 -26.99 1.30
N PHE A 9 -46.68 -26.42 2.47
CA PHE A 9 -45.60 -25.46 2.65
C PHE A 9 -44.27 -26.22 2.75
N ILE A 10 -43.44 -26.15 1.71
CA ILE A 10 -42.05 -26.60 1.76
C ILE A 10 -41.23 -25.43 2.32
N SER A 11 -40.86 -25.52 3.59
CA SER A 11 -39.92 -24.58 4.21
C SER A 11 -38.49 -25.03 3.89
N LEU A 12 -37.85 -24.35 2.94
CA LEU A 12 -36.44 -24.58 2.60
C LEU A 12 -35.56 -23.89 3.65
N PHE A 13 -35.07 -24.65 4.64
CA PHE A 13 -34.04 -24.15 5.56
C PHE A 13 -32.68 -24.16 4.83
N ILE A 14 -32.26 -23.01 4.33
CA ILE A 14 -30.90 -22.81 3.83
C ILE A 14 -29.99 -22.55 5.03
N SER A 15 -29.35 -23.60 5.52
CA SER A 15 -28.32 -23.50 6.56
C SER A 15 -27.03 -22.94 5.94
N PHE A 16 -26.85 -21.62 5.97
CA PHE A 16 -25.57 -20.98 5.68
C PHE A 16 -24.54 -21.39 6.75
N HIS A 17 -23.81 -22.47 6.51
CA HIS A 17 -22.61 -22.79 7.28
C HIS A 17 -21.52 -21.84 6.83
N CYS A 18 -21.36 -20.72 7.54
CA CYS A 18 -20.15 -19.92 7.45
C CYS A 18 -19.02 -20.76 8.06
N ILE A 19 -18.28 -21.50 7.22
CA ILE A 19 -17.09 -22.22 7.67
C ILE A 19 -16.04 -21.16 7.99
N TYR A 20 -16.00 -20.70 9.22
CA TYR A 20 -14.84 -20.03 9.77
C TYR A 20 -13.71 -21.06 9.87
N CYS A 21 -12.88 -21.14 8.84
CA CYS A 21 -11.62 -21.86 8.95
C CYS A 21 -10.68 -21.03 9.83
N GLN A 22 -10.53 -21.42 11.09
CA GLN A 22 -9.54 -20.79 11.97
C GLN A 22 -8.15 -21.35 11.61
N TYR A 23 -7.26 -20.47 11.17
CA TYR A 23 -5.85 -20.81 10.97
C TYR A 23 -5.10 -20.77 12.30
N LEU A 24 -4.25 -21.77 12.53
CA LEU A 24 -3.29 -21.78 13.64
C LEU A 24 -1.99 -21.07 13.20
N PRO A 25 -1.23 -20.47 14.15
CA PRO A 25 0.04 -19.82 13.85
C PRO A 25 1.18 -20.85 13.64
N ASN A 26 0.98 -21.81 12.75
CA ASN A 26 1.99 -22.80 12.34
C ASN A 26 1.88 -23.10 10.84
N TRP A 27 2.99 -23.55 10.24
CA TRP A 27 3.08 -23.78 8.79
C TRP A 27 2.07 -24.82 8.30
N ASP A 28 1.91 -25.93 9.02
CA ASP A 28 0.94 -26.99 8.66
C ASP A 28 -0.50 -26.48 8.50
N SER A 29 -0.87 -25.44 9.27
CA SER A 29 -2.17 -24.78 9.15
C SER A 29 -2.17 -23.69 8.08
N LEU A 30 -1.12 -22.88 8.00
CA LEU A 30 -1.06 -21.71 7.12
C LEU A 30 -0.87 -22.09 5.65
N ASP A 31 -0.19 -23.20 5.36
CA ASP A 31 0.04 -23.68 3.99
C ASP A 31 -1.22 -24.28 3.37
N LYS A 32 -2.26 -24.54 4.19
CA LYS A 32 -3.60 -24.93 3.72
C LYS A 32 -4.43 -23.74 3.23
N ARG A 33 -3.95 -22.50 3.36
CA ARG A 33 -4.65 -21.33 2.81
C ARG A 33 -4.64 -21.41 1.29
N VAL A 34 -5.82 -21.54 0.72
CA VAL A 34 -6.00 -21.31 -0.71
C VAL A 34 -5.92 -19.81 -1.00
N ALA A 35 -5.34 -19.45 -2.14
CA ALA A 35 -5.47 -18.08 -2.64
C ALA A 35 -6.97 -17.78 -2.82
N PRO A 36 -7.44 -16.59 -2.39
CA PRO A 36 -8.84 -16.24 -2.56
C PRO A 36 -9.18 -16.13 -4.06
N GLY A 37 -10.35 -16.65 -4.46
CA GLY A 37 -10.73 -16.76 -5.88
C GLY A 37 -10.65 -15.43 -6.64
N TRP A 38 -11.05 -14.32 -6.00
CA TRP A 38 -10.97 -12.99 -6.61
C TRP A 38 -9.55 -12.60 -7.03
N PHE A 39 -8.52 -13.02 -6.28
CA PHE A 39 -7.13 -12.67 -6.58
C PHE A 39 -6.62 -13.46 -7.79
N ASP A 40 -7.02 -14.74 -7.88
CA ASP A 40 -6.76 -15.48 -9.10
C ASP A 40 -7.48 -14.82 -10.28
N GLU A 41 -8.77 -14.51 -10.18
CA GLU A 41 -9.58 -13.90 -11.24
C GLU A 41 -9.12 -12.49 -11.66
N ALA A 42 -8.49 -11.74 -10.76
CA ALA A 42 -8.09 -10.36 -10.98
C ALA A 42 -7.06 -10.19 -12.12
N LYS A 43 -6.10 -11.12 -12.23
CA LYS A 43 -4.99 -11.20 -13.21
C LYS A 43 -4.01 -10.02 -13.26
N ILE A 44 -4.49 -8.78 -13.19
CA ILE A 44 -3.70 -7.55 -13.29
C ILE A 44 -4.02 -6.62 -12.12
N GLY A 45 -2.97 -6.08 -11.51
CA GLY A 45 -3.06 -5.00 -10.54
C GLY A 45 -1.94 -3.99 -10.71
N ILE A 46 -2.09 -2.84 -10.06
CA ILE A 46 -1.12 -1.74 -10.09
C ILE A 46 -0.48 -1.63 -8.71
N PHE A 47 0.85 -1.50 -8.70
CA PHE A 47 1.62 -1.25 -7.49
C PHE A 47 2.35 0.09 -7.60
N VAL A 48 2.17 0.96 -6.61
CA VAL A 48 2.79 2.28 -6.54
C VAL A 48 3.81 2.32 -5.40
N HIS A 49 5.04 2.66 -5.76
CA HIS A 49 6.08 3.10 -4.82
C HIS A 49 6.05 4.63 -4.77
N TRP A 50 5.53 5.16 -3.67
CA TRP A 50 5.47 6.59 -3.44
C TRP A 50 5.72 6.89 -1.97
N GLY A 51 6.61 7.84 -1.70
CA GLY A 51 7.03 8.20 -0.36
C GLY A 51 8.08 9.32 -0.38
N VAL A 52 8.76 9.52 0.75
CA VAL A 52 9.77 10.59 0.90
C VAL A 52 10.88 10.50 -0.17
N TYR A 53 11.30 9.29 -0.52
CA TYR A 53 12.27 9.02 -1.60
C TYR A 53 11.82 9.51 -2.98
N SER A 54 10.53 9.80 -3.19
CA SER A 54 10.03 10.36 -4.45
C SER A 54 10.40 11.84 -4.62
N VAL A 55 10.70 12.58 -3.55
CA VAL A 55 11.08 14.00 -3.61
C VAL A 55 12.31 14.25 -4.48
N PRO A 56 13.47 13.59 -4.25
CA PRO A 56 14.64 13.81 -5.09
C PRO A 56 14.41 13.38 -6.55
N SER A 57 13.45 12.48 -6.81
CA SER A 57 13.11 11.99 -8.16
C SER A 57 14.35 11.56 -8.96
N PHE A 58 15.31 10.96 -8.27
CA PHE A 58 16.61 10.60 -8.82
C PHE A 58 16.89 9.13 -8.58
N GLY A 59 17.37 8.46 -9.63
CA GLY A 59 17.65 7.03 -9.65
C GLY A 59 18.43 6.68 -10.90
N GLY A 60 18.62 5.39 -11.14
CA GLY A 60 19.58 4.90 -12.12
C GLY A 60 20.98 4.79 -11.51
N PHE A 61 22.01 4.73 -12.37
CA PHE A 61 23.41 4.64 -11.92
C PHE A 61 23.67 3.47 -10.95
N GLY A 62 22.96 2.36 -11.15
CA GLY A 62 23.06 1.17 -10.31
C GLY A 62 22.11 1.12 -9.11
N ALA A 63 21.25 2.12 -8.90
CA ALA A 63 20.25 2.11 -7.84
C ALA A 63 18.87 2.58 -8.32
N LEU A 64 17.81 2.03 -7.74
CA LEU A 64 16.44 2.47 -7.99
C LEU A 64 16.12 3.73 -7.17
N GLY A 65 15.15 4.53 -7.60
CA GLY A 65 14.83 5.80 -6.95
C GLY A 65 14.33 5.65 -5.51
N GLU A 66 13.60 4.58 -5.21
CA GLU A 66 13.15 4.25 -3.86
C GLU A 66 14.26 3.79 -2.92
N TRP A 67 15.44 3.50 -3.46
CA TRP A 67 16.67 3.18 -2.72
C TRP A 67 17.60 4.40 -2.58
N PHE A 68 17.15 5.61 -2.92
CA PHE A 68 17.96 6.83 -2.90
C PHE A 68 18.73 7.03 -1.60
N TRP A 69 18.09 6.81 -0.45
CA TRP A 69 18.76 6.97 0.85
C TRP A 69 19.95 6.03 1.02
N HIS A 70 19.78 4.76 0.66
CA HIS A 70 20.83 3.75 0.76
C HIS A 70 21.97 4.04 -0.21
N ALA A 71 21.64 4.32 -1.48
CA ALA A 71 22.63 4.65 -2.50
C ALA A 71 23.46 5.89 -2.12
N TRP A 72 22.82 6.89 -1.49
CA TRP A 72 23.49 8.09 -1.04
C TRP A 72 24.32 7.90 0.24
N LYS A 73 23.73 7.31 1.29
CA LYS A 73 24.34 7.27 2.63
C LYS A 73 25.11 5.99 2.94
N SER A 74 24.66 4.84 2.46
CA SER A 74 25.31 3.55 2.71
C SER A 74 26.36 3.23 1.65
N ASP A 75 25.96 3.25 0.38
CA ASP A 75 26.88 2.92 -0.73
C ASP A 75 27.83 4.07 -1.07
N GLN A 76 27.45 5.30 -0.68
CA GLN A 76 28.13 6.53 -1.07
C GLN A 76 28.34 6.61 -2.59
N ASN A 77 27.33 6.19 -3.36
CA ASN A 77 27.38 6.17 -4.81
C ASN A 77 27.73 7.59 -5.34
N PRO A 78 28.82 7.75 -6.14
CA PRO A 78 29.29 9.06 -6.56
C PRO A 78 28.24 9.91 -7.27
N ALA A 79 27.33 9.29 -8.04
CA ALA A 79 26.26 10.02 -8.74
C ALA A 79 25.26 10.63 -7.75
N PHE A 80 24.87 9.89 -6.71
CA PHE A 80 23.92 10.33 -5.69
C PHE A 80 24.54 11.39 -4.77
N VAL A 81 25.80 11.18 -4.36
CA VAL A 81 26.55 12.17 -3.57
C VAL A 81 26.69 13.48 -4.35
N ARG A 82 27.02 13.40 -5.64
CA ARG A 82 27.13 14.57 -6.52
C ARG A 82 25.79 15.27 -6.70
N PHE A 83 24.72 14.51 -6.96
CA PHE A 83 23.37 15.03 -7.07
C PHE A 83 22.97 15.81 -5.81
N MET A 84 23.23 15.25 -4.63
CA MET A 84 22.93 15.95 -3.37
C MET A 84 23.74 17.23 -3.21
N LYS A 85 25.04 17.20 -3.53
CA LYS A 85 25.90 18.39 -3.48
C LYS A 85 25.44 19.51 -4.42
N ASP A 86 24.93 19.16 -5.60
CA ASP A 86 24.59 20.14 -6.62
C ASP A 86 23.17 20.72 -6.45
N ASN A 87 22.27 20.01 -5.77
CA ASN A 87 20.85 20.36 -5.71
C ASN A 87 20.33 20.72 -4.31
N TYR A 88 21.08 20.40 -3.24
CA TYR A 88 20.64 20.61 -1.85
C TYR A 88 21.71 21.35 -1.04
N PRO A 89 21.30 22.13 -0.02
CA PRO A 89 22.24 22.91 0.79
C PRO A 89 23.18 21.99 1.60
N PRO A 90 24.37 22.49 1.97
CA PRO A 90 25.27 21.77 2.88
C PRO A 90 24.56 21.41 4.18
N GLY A 91 24.73 20.16 4.63
CA GLY A 91 24.10 19.65 5.86
C GLY A 91 22.66 19.15 5.69
N PHE A 92 22.11 19.14 4.48
CA PHE A 92 20.82 18.50 4.20
C PHE A 92 20.90 16.99 4.51
N GLU A 93 19.95 16.49 5.29
CA GLU A 93 19.81 15.09 5.68
C GLU A 93 18.61 14.45 4.98
N TYR A 94 18.57 13.11 4.92
CA TYR A 94 17.46 12.42 4.24
C TYR A 94 16.10 12.73 4.90
N SER A 95 16.08 12.91 6.22
CA SER A 95 14.87 13.30 6.94
C SER A 95 14.28 14.63 6.48
N ASP A 96 15.11 15.56 5.98
CA ASP A 96 14.66 16.89 5.57
C ASP A 96 13.75 16.84 4.33
N PHE A 97 13.87 15.78 3.52
CA PHE A 97 12.95 15.53 2.40
C PHE A 97 11.49 15.42 2.83
N VAL A 98 11.21 15.02 4.07
CA VAL A 98 9.83 14.92 4.55
C VAL A 98 9.10 16.27 4.50
N THR A 99 9.83 17.38 4.67
CA THR A 99 9.27 18.74 4.61
C THR A 99 8.89 19.17 3.19
N LEU A 100 9.46 18.49 2.19
CA LEU A 100 9.25 18.73 0.77
C LEU A 100 8.23 17.76 0.17
N TRP A 101 8.03 16.59 0.79
CA TRP A 101 7.04 15.59 0.37
C TRP A 101 5.62 15.98 0.81
N LYS A 102 5.00 16.95 0.12
CA LYS A 102 3.73 17.56 0.54
C LYS A 102 2.47 16.97 -0.09
N GLY A 103 2.60 16.20 -1.18
CA GLY A 103 1.45 15.66 -1.89
C GLY A 103 0.44 16.73 -2.36
N GLU A 104 0.91 17.92 -2.75
CA GLU A 104 0.05 19.10 -3.02
C GLU A 104 -1.02 18.84 -4.09
N PHE A 105 -0.74 17.94 -5.04
CA PHE A 105 -1.65 17.54 -6.12
C PHE A 105 -2.19 16.11 -5.96
N PHE A 106 -1.98 15.48 -4.81
CA PHE A 106 -2.48 14.14 -4.56
C PHE A 106 -4.01 14.14 -4.44
N ASN A 107 -4.66 13.30 -5.26
CA ASN A 107 -6.09 13.06 -5.23
C ASN A 107 -6.35 11.56 -5.40
N ALA A 108 -6.81 10.92 -4.33
CA ALA A 108 -7.04 9.47 -4.30
C ALA A 108 -8.17 9.03 -5.24
N THR A 109 -9.22 9.85 -5.42
CA THR A 109 -10.29 9.57 -6.38
C THR A 109 -9.74 9.53 -7.80
N GLN A 110 -8.90 10.51 -8.19
CA GLN A 110 -8.28 10.51 -9.51
C GLN A 110 -7.38 9.29 -9.75
N TRP A 111 -6.67 8.83 -8.71
CA TRP A 111 -5.87 7.60 -8.80
C TRP A 111 -6.77 6.37 -8.95
N ALA A 112 -7.83 6.26 -8.15
CA ALA A 112 -8.79 5.16 -8.24
C ALA A 112 -9.45 5.11 -9.63
N ASP A 113 -9.93 6.24 -10.14
CA ASP A 113 -10.53 6.36 -11.47
C ASP A 113 -9.55 5.92 -12.57
N LEU A 114 -8.28 6.32 -12.46
CA LEU A 114 -7.23 5.93 -13.43
C LEU A 114 -6.93 4.42 -13.36
N VAL A 115 -6.83 3.87 -12.16
CA VAL A 115 -6.61 2.44 -11.95
C VAL A 115 -7.77 1.63 -12.51
N GLU A 116 -9.02 2.04 -12.27
CA GLU A 116 -10.20 1.39 -12.83
C GLU A 116 -10.19 1.46 -14.36
N ALA A 117 -9.91 2.65 -14.93
CA ALA A 117 -9.84 2.85 -16.37
C ALA A 117 -8.74 2.03 -17.05
N SER A 118 -7.66 1.69 -16.35
CA SER A 118 -6.60 0.81 -16.86
C SER A 118 -7.03 -0.67 -16.98
N GLY A 119 -8.15 -1.05 -16.37
CA GLY A 119 -8.63 -2.43 -16.29
C GLY A 119 -8.02 -3.25 -15.14
N ALA A 120 -7.09 -2.68 -14.37
CA ALA A 120 -6.55 -3.31 -13.17
C ALA A 120 -7.65 -3.63 -12.15
N LYS A 121 -7.51 -4.77 -11.48
CA LYS A 121 -8.51 -5.31 -10.53
C LYS A 121 -8.09 -5.22 -9.08
N TYR A 122 -6.85 -4.83 -8.81
CA TYR A 122 -6.39 -4.47 -7.48
C TYR A 122 -5.31 -3.38 -7.55
N PHE A 123 -5.20 -2.65 -6.45
CA PHE A 123 -4.26 -1.55 -6.29
C PHE A 123 -3.51 -1.73 -4.99
N VAL A 124 -2.19 -1.56 -5.04
CA VAL A 124 -1.31 -1.60 -3.88
C VAL A 124 -0.49 -0.32 -3.86
N VAL A 125 -0.34 0.27 -2.68
CA VAL A 125 0.59 1.37 -2.43
C VAL A 125 1.55 0.92 -1.35
N THR A 126 2.81 1.30 -1.45
CA THR A 126 3.77 1.12 -0.36
C THR A 126 3.27 1.84 0.88
N SER A 127 2.74 1.12 1.86
CA SER A 127 2.36 1.70 3.13
C SER A 127 3.60 2.17 3.90
N LYS A 128 4.67 1.38 3.83
CA LYS A 128 6.00 1.69 4.37
C LYS A 128 7.05 1.04 3.46
N HIS A 129 8.07 1.78 3.08
CA HIS A 129 9.21 1.25 2.33
C HIS A 129 10.43 1.03 3.27
N HIS A 130 11.61 0.80 2.70
CA HIS A 130 12.84 0.54 3.45
C HIS A 130 13.37 1.75 4.24
N ASP A 131 12.94 2.98 3.90
CA ASP A 131 13.24 4.19 4.66
C ASP A 131 12.40 4.34 5.94
N GLY A 132 11.47 3.41 6.18
CA GLY A 132 10.70 3.31 7.41
C GLY A 132 9.60 4.36 7.57
N PHE A 133 9.44 5.27 6.61
CA PHE A 133 8.39 6.29 6.65
C PHE A 133 7.02 5.65 6.38
N THR A 134 6.06 5.90 7.26
CA THR A 134 4.72 5.28 7.17
C THR A 134 3.71 6.24 6.54
N LEU A 135 2.89 5.75 5.62
CA LEU A 135 1.87 6.52 4.91
C LEU A 135 0.51 6.57 5.64
N TRP A 136 0.53 6.25 6.94
CA TRP A 136 -0.62 6.21 7.86
C TRP A 136 -0.18 6.64 9.26
N PRO A 137 -1.07 7.01 10.19
CA PRO A 137 -0.71 7.43 11.55
C PRO A 137 -0.30 6.23 12.42
N SER A 138 0.93 5.74 12.24
CA SER A 138 1.48 4.60 12.96
C SER A 138 1.79 4.93 14.43
N ASN A 139 1.28 4.14 15.36
CA ASN A 139 1.59 4.26 16.80
C ASN A 139 3.02 3.81 17.18
N VAL A 140 3.71 3.10 16.29
CA VAL A 140 5.08 2.59 16.50
C VAL A 140 6.13 3.33 15.67
N SER A 141 5.71 4.24 14.79
CA SER A 141 6.58 5.11 13.99
C SER A 141 6.29 6.57 14.31
N TRP A 142 6.46 6.90 15.59
CA TRP A 142 6.17 8.23 16.14
C TRP A 142 6.91 9.31 15.36
N ASN A 143 6.17 10.31 14.87
CA ASN A 143 6.70 11.46 14.13
C ASN A 143 7.47 11.12 12.83
N TRP A 144 7.35 9.89 12.30
CA TRP A 144 7.91 9.51 11.01
C TRP A 144 6.82 8.88 10.13
N ASN A 145 5.79 9.70 9.89
CA ASN A 145 4.61 9.31 9.12
C ASN A 145 3.95 10.50 8.40
N SER A 146 3.09 10.19 7.43
CA SER A 146 2.45 11.17 6.53
C SER A 146 1.38 12.04 7.18
N VAL A 147 0.92 11.70 8.39
CA VAL A 147 -0.05 12.50 9.14
C VAL A 147 0.66 13.56 9.97
N ASP A 148 1.73 13.15 10.66
CA ASP A 148 2.53 14.05 11.49
C ASP A 148 3.42 14.97 10.65
N ASN A 149 3.91 14.51 9.49
CA ASN A 149 4.84 15.24 8.62
C ASN A 149 4.46 15.12 7.14
N GLY A 150 4.97 16.02 6.31
CA GLY A 150 4.79 15.99 4.86
C GLY A 150 3.38 16.41 4.43
N PRO A 151 2.54 15.51 3.87
CA PRO A 151 1.23 15.87 3.33
C PRO A 151 0.16 16.13 4.40
N HIS A 152 0.42 15.78 5.66
CA HIS A 152 -0.55 15.83 6.76
C HIS A 152 -1.87 15.12 6.46
N LYS A 153 -1.75 13.94 5.85
CA LYS A 153 -2.86 13.10 5.39
C LYS A 153 -2.55 11.64 5.68
N ASP A 154 -3.58 10.90 6.10
CA ASP A 154 -3.53 9.45 6.08
C ASP A 154 -3.74 8.99 4.64
N ILE A 155 -2.67 8.56 3.97
CA ILE A 155 -2.71 8.18 2.55
C ILE A 155 -3.32 6.79 2.40
N ILE A 156 -3.15 5.92 3.40
CA ILE A 156 -3.65 4.53 3.36
C ILE A 156 -5.11 4.44 3.80
N GLY A 157 -5.50 5.22 4.81
CA GLY A 157 -6.85 5.26 5.36
C GLY A 157 -7.79 6.26 4.68
N ILE A 158 -7.40 6.86 3.56
CA ILE A 158 -8.23 7.82 2.83
C ILE A 158 -9.41 7.08 2.16
N TYR A 159 -10.63 7.46 2.54
CA TYR A 159 -11.90 7.03 1.95
C TYR A 159 -12.84 8.22 1.85
#